data_AF-A0A2F0ALC5-F1
#
_entry.id   AF-A0A2F0ALC5-F1
#
_cell.length_a   1.000
_cell.length_b   1.000
_cell.length_c   1.000
_cell.angle_alpha   90.00
_cell.angle_beta   90.00
_cell.angle_gamma   90.00
#
_symmetry.space_group_name_H-M   'P 1'
#
loop_
_entity.id
_entity.type
_entity.pdbx_description
1 polymer ?
#
loop_
_entity_poly.entity_id
_entity_poly.type
_entity_poly.pdbx_seq_one_letter_code
_entity_poly.pdbx_strand_id
1 'polypeptide(L)' 'MPFDWMDSQVSGTRKGPKQQVHRAVLEQAGLLRRMGYDAKYATMRCLANVQWQYDGQPAPLSDTEIKKLVGSVYN' A
#
# COMPACT_ATOMS: atom_id res chain seq x y z
N MET A 1 28.19 -11.37 -24.87
CA MET A 1 27.28 -10.21 -24.87
C MET A 1 26.48 -10.29 -23.58
N PRO A 2 26.65 -9.37 -22.62
CA PRO A 2 25.77 -9.33 -21.45
C PRO A 2 24.35 -8.99 -21.94
N PHE A 3 23.35 -9.67 -21.40
CA PHE A 3 21.96 -9.52 -21.83
C PHE A 3 21.34 -8.30 -21.14
N ASP A 4 20.58 -7.48 -21.89
CA ASP A 4 20.01 -6.18 -21.45
C ASP A 4 19.13 -6.24 -20.18
N TRP A 5 18.72 -7.43 -19.74
CA TRP A 5 17.98 -7.61 -18.48
C TRP A 5 18.90 -7.62 -17.23
N MET A 6 20.22 -7.68 -17.38
CA MET A 6 21.18 -7.54 -16.27
C MET A 6 21.37 -6.07 -15.84
N ASP A 7 21.05 -5.11 -16.71
CA ASP A 7 21.13 -3.67 -16.44
C ASP A 7 19.80 -3.06 -15.98
N SER A 8 18.84 -3.88 -15.55
CA SER A 8 17.74 -3.35 -14.76
C SER A 8 18.28 -2.98 -13.37
N GLN A 9 18.93 -1.81 -13.27
CA GLN A 9 18.86 -1.04 -12.05
C GLN A 9 17.37 -0.78 -11.82
N VAL A 10 16.73 -1.71 -11.13
CA VAL A 10 15.34 -1.61 -10.70
C VAL A 10 15.31 -0.34 -9.87
N SER A 11 14.90 0.76 -10.49
CA SER A 11 14.91 2.07 -9.85
C SER A 11 14.10 1.90 -8.58
N GLY A 12 14.79 2.01 -7.44
CA GLY A 12 14.24 1.70 -6.13
C GLY A 12 12.86 2.33 -6.00
N THR A 13 11.92 1.50 -5.53
CA THR A 13 10.51 1.83 -5.26
C THR A 13 10.38 3.29 -4.88
N ARG A 14 9.90 4.13 -5.81
CA ARG A 14 9.71 5.56 -5.55
C ARG A 14 8.73 5.67 -4.38
N LYS A 15 9.25 5.99 -3.19
CA LYS A 15 8.46 6.28 -2.00
C LYS A 15 7.66 7.53 -2.30
N GLY A 16 6.43 7.32 -2.78
CA GLY A 16 5.57 8.39 -3.24
C GLY A 16 5.23 9.37 -2.10
N PRO A 17 4.93 10.64 -2.41
CA PRO A 17 4.38 11.58 -1.44
C PRO A 17 3.16 10.98 -0.72
N LYS A 18 2.90 11.42 0.52
CA LYS A 18 1.81 10.92 1.39
C LYS A 18 0.46 10.75 0.67
N GLN A 19 0.16 11.64 -0.27
CA GLN A 19 -1.07 11.62 -1.07
C GLN A 19 -1.17 10.45 -2.06
N GLN A 20 -0.05 9.95 -2.60
CA GLN A 20 -0.02 8.75 -3.43
C GLN A 20 -0.29 7.49 -2.61
N VAL A 21 0.29 7.40 -1.41
CA VAL A 21 0.04 6.27 -0.49
C VAL A 21 -1.42 6.26 -0.05
N HIS A 22 -1.99 7.42 0.24
CA HIS A 22 -3.40 7.56 0.58
C HIS A 22 -4.33 7.05 -0.53
N ARG A 23 -4.07 7.43 -1.79
CA ARG A 23 -4.82 6.92 -2.95
C ARG A 23 -4.66 5.41 -3.12
N ALA A 24 -3.42 4.92 -3.02
CA ALA A 24 -3.13 3.49 -3.12
C ALA A 24 -3.86 2.66 -2.05
N VAL A 25 -3.91 3.14 -0.81
CA VAL A 25 -4.65 2.47 0.30
C VAL A 25 -6.15 2.42 0.01
N LEU A 26 -6.74 3.51 -0.52
CA LEU A 26 -8.16 3.54 -0.89
C LEU A 26 -8.47 2.58 -2.05
N GLU A 27 -7.64 2.55 -3.07
CA GLU A 27 -7.79 1.64 -4.21
C GLU A 27 -7.68 0.17 -3.77
N GLN A 28 -6.69 -0.15 -2.93
CA GLN A 28 -6.54 -1.49 -2.36
C GLN A 28 -7.74 -1.88 -1.49
N ALA A 29 -8.20 -0.99 -0.61
CA ALA A 29 -9.36 -1.24 0.23
C ALA A 29 -10.63 -1.48 -0.61
N GLY A 30 -10.82 -0.70 -1.69
CA GLY A 30 -11.96 -0.83 -2.60
C GLY A 30 -11.93 -2.13 -3.40
N LEU A 31 -10.73 -2.54 -3.84
CA LEU A 31 -10.52 -3.82 -4.51
C LEU A 31 -10.81 -4.99 -3.55
N LEU A 32 -10.33 -4.92 -2.30
CA LEU A 32 -10.61 -5.93 -1.27
C LEU A 32 -12.11 -6.03 -0.96
N ARG A 33 -12.83 -4.89 -0.93
CA ARG A 33 -14.29 -4.87 -0.73
C ARG A 33 -15.01 -5.57 -1.89
N ARG A 34 -14.59 -5.30 -3.13
CA ARG A 34 -15.16 -5.93 -4.34
C ARG A 34 -14.90 -7.43 -4.41
N MET A 35 -13.79 -7.90 -3.84
CA MET A 35 -13.47 -9.33 -3.75
C MET A 35 -14.22 -10.04 -2.60
N GLY A 36 -15.04 -9.34 -1.82
CA GLY A 36 -15.84 -9.92 -0.75
C GLY A 36 -15.06 -10.17 0.55
N TYR A 37 -13.91 -9.53 0.74
CA TYR A 37 -13.18 -9.62 2.01
C TYR A 37 -13.81 -8.73 3.08
N ASP A 38 -13.71 -9.15 4.34
CA ASP A 38 -14.15 -8.35 5.48
C ASP A 38 -13.27 -7.13 5.72
N ALA A 39 -13.85 -6.07 6.30
CA ALA A 39 -13.13 -4.85 6.66
C ALA A 39 -11.90 -5.11 7.55
N LYS A 40 -11.98 -6.09 8.47
CA LYS A 40 -10.87 -6.48 9.34
C LYS A 40 -9.70 -7.06 8.55
N TYR A 41 -10.01 -7.92 7.56
CA TYR A 41 -9.00 -8.50 6.67
C TYR A 41 -8.36 -7.42 5.80
N ALA A 42 -9.17 -6.52 5.24
CA ALA A 42 -8.68 -5.44 4.41
C ALA A 42 -7.78 -4.46 5.18
N THR A 43 -8.13 -4.18 6.43
CA THR A 43 -7.32 -3.34 7.33
C THR A 43 -5.96 -3.97 7.58
N MET A 44 -5.92 -5.26 7.95
CA MET A 44 -4.65 -5.98 8.16
C MET A 44 -3.80 -5.99 6.88
N ARG A 45 -4.42 -6.23 5.72
CA ARG A 45 -3.69 -6.30 4.46
C ARG A 45 -3.11 -4.94 4.04
N CYS A 46 -3.88 -3.87 4.16
CA CYS A 46 -3.40 -2.51 3.86
C CYS A 46 -2.27 -2.08 4.81
N LEU A 47 -2.37 -2.40 6.11
CA LEU A 47 -1.29 -2.14 7.08
C LEU A 47 -0.01 -2.89 6.71
N ALA A 48 -0.12 -4.20 6.44
CA ALA A 48 1.03 -5.02 6.06
C ALA A 48 1.68 -4.54 4.76
N ASN A 49 0.90 -4.13 3.76
CA ASN A 49 1.41 -3.60 2.50
C ASN A 49 2.18 -2.29 2.70
N VAL A 50 1.64 -1.36 3.50
CA VAL A 50 2.33 -0.10 3.81
C VAL A 50 3.61 -0.38 4.61
N GLN A 51 3.56 -1.27 5.61
CA GLN A 51 4.73 -1.65 6.38
C GLN A 51 5.82 -2.28 5.50
N TRP A 52 5.46 -3.16 4.58
CA TRP A 52 6.39 -3.76 3.61
C TRP A 52 7.00 -2.72 2.68
N GLN A 53 6.20 -1.78 2.18
CA GLN A 53 6.66 -0.75 1.25
C GLN A 53 7.62 0.26 1.92
N TYR A 54 7.47 0.47 3.22
CA TYR A 54 8.29 1.36 4.02
C TYR A 54 9.22 0.61 4.98
N ASP A 55 9.49 -0.67 4.74
CA ASP A 55 10.37 -1.42 5.62
C ASP A 55 11.76 -0.76 5.71
N GLY A 56 12.25 -0.62 6.93
CA GLY A 56 13.46 0.14 7.24
C GLY A 56 13.34 1.67 7.16
N GLN A 57 12.16 2.26 6.93
CA GLN A 57 11.93 3.72 6.94
C GLN A 57 10.60 4.16 7.56
N PRO A 58 10.48 5.42 8.01
CA PRO A 58 9.22 5.90 8.57
C PRO A 58 8.11 5.89 7.52
N ALA A 59 7.03 5.16 7.80
CA ALA A 59 5.84 5.18 6.98
C ALA A 59 5.20 6.59 7.00
N PRO A 60 4.74 7.11 5.85
CA PRO A 60 4.15 8.44 5.75
C PRO A 60 2.71 8.52 6.28
N LEU A 61 2.09 7.37 6.56
CA LEU A 61 0.78 7.26 7.19
C LEU A 61 0.88 6.47 8.49
N SER A 62 0.12 6.91 9.48
CA SER A 62 -0.08 6.17 10.74
C SER A 62 -1.13 5.07 10.58
N ASP A 63 -1.05 4.05 11.42
CA ASP A 63 -2.01 2.94 11.46
C ASP A 63 -3.46 3.43 11.65
N THR A 64 -3.64 4.51 12.41
CA THR A 64 -4.96 5.08 12.68
C THR A 64 -5.55 5.76 11.44
N GLU A 65 -4.73 6.41 10.61
CA GLU A 65 -5.15 6.99 9.33
C GLU A 65 -5.55 5.87 8.36
N ILE A 66 -4.78 4.79 8.29
CA ILE A 66 -5.08 3.63 7.42
C ILE A 66 -6.41 2.98 7.82
N LYS A 67 -6.65 2.77 9.13
CA LYS A 67 -7.92 2.25 9.65
C LYS A 67 -9.11 3.14 9.28
N LYS A 68 -8.95 4.48 9.38
CA LYS A 68 -10.00 5.43 8.97
C LYS A 68 -10.29 5.35 7.48
N LEU A 69 -9.26 5.21 6.65
CA LEU A 69 -9.42 5.09 5.20
C LEU A 69 -10.14 3.82 4.81
N VAL A 70 -9.72 2.69 5.36
CA VAL A 70 -10.43 1.42 5.14
C VAL A 70 -11.87 1.53 5.67
N GLY A 71 -12.08 2.10 6.85
CA GLY A 71 -13.42 2.35 7.38
C GLY A 71 -14.31 3.18 6.44
N SER A 72 -13.78 4.22 5.79
CA SER A 72 -14.54 5.02 4.82
C SER A 72 -14.97 4.24 3.58
N VAL A 73 -14.22 3.21 3.21
CA VAL A 73 -14.52 2.36 2.06
C VAL A 73 -15.52 1.26 2.39
N TYR A 74 -15.68 0.88 3.66
CA TYR A 74 -16.54 -0.23 4.09
C TYR A 74 -17.84 0.21 4.78
N ASN A 75 -17.95 1.48 5.17
CA ASN A 75 -19.25 2.12 5.41
C ASN A 75 -20.04 2.22 4.08
#